data_AF-A0A6J6EWE6-F1
#
_entry.id   AF-A0A6J6EWE6-F1
#
_cell.length_a   1.000
_cell.length_b   1.000
_cell.length_c   1.000
_cell.angle_alpha   90.00
_cell.angle_beta   90.00
_cell.angle_gamma   90.00
#
_symmetry.space_group_name_H-M   'P 1'
#
loop_
_entity.id
_entity.type
_entity.pdbx_description
1 polymer ?
#
loop_
_entity_poly.entity_id
_entity_poly.type
_entity_poly.pdbx_seq_one_letter_code
_entity_poly.pdbx_strand_id
1 'polypeptide(L)'
;MSKLTRSVLVDIELRLKNAGVPSPRFDAESLVAFSLGIERSRVGLVKEIDDEQYRELEKLVEKRVRRIPLQHILGEQGFRRLVLEVGPGVFIPRPETELVVESTIRYLKDKNQDKNIVIDLCAGSGAISLAIATEVSNCEVYAVEKSKDAFEYLTKNIENNKENLTKANAKFVAINSSIQEPISDFSALVGKVDALVSNPPYIPNKMIPREPEVKDHEPEMALFGGTDGLDLVKIVIKMATDLLKPGGFIAIEHADVQGSSVDETGVPFHLLESKAFSKVEDRRDLNGLPRYTVGIKI
;
A
#
# COMPACT_ATOMS: atom_id res chain seq x y z
N MET A 1 -1.16 -15.47 39.01
CA MET A 1 0.26 -15.88 39.17
C MET A 1 0.96 -15.47 37.89
N SER A 2 2.11 -14.80 37.96
CA SER A 2 2.85 -14.40 36.77
C SER A 2 3.30 -15.62 35.95
N LYS A 3 3.33 -15.47 34.63
CA LYS A 3 3.73 -16.51 33.67
C LYS A 3 5.07 -16.16 33.06
N LEU A 4 5.95 -17.16 32.89
CA LEU A 4 7.21 -16.97 32.18
C LEU A 4 6.93 -16.58 30.71
N THR A 5 7.46 -15.44 30.27
CA THR A 5 7.25 -14.91 28.90
C THR A 5 7.65 -15.92 27.84
N ARG A 6 8.73 -16.66 28.05
CA ARG A 6 9.19 -17.70 27.12
C ARG A 6 8.14 -18.79 26.92
N SER A 7 7.47 -19.23 27.99
CA SER A 7 6.42 -20.24 27.92
C SER A 7 5.19 -19.71 27.19
N VAL A 8 4.82 -18.45 27.46
CA VAL A 8 3.72 -17.76 26.76
C VAL A 8 4.00 -17.66 25.25
N LEU A 9 5.21 -17.26 24.84
CA LEU A 9 5.58 -17.18 23.43
C LEU A 9 5.50 -18.53 22.72
N VAL A 10 5.96 -19.61 23.36
CA VAL A 10 5.90 -20.96 22.78
C VAL A 10 4.45 -21.42 22.60
N ASP A 11 3.57 -21.15 23.57
CA ASP A 11 2.14 -21.46 23.47
C ASP A 11 1.48 -20.72 22.30
N ILE A 12 1.69 -19.40 22.23
CA ILE A 12 1.11 -18.56 21.18
C ILE A 12 1.62 -19.00 19.81
N GLU A 13 2.94 -19.19 19.66
CA GLU A 13 3.55 -19.64 18.40
C GLU A 13 2.93 -20.96 17.92
N LEU A 14 2.71 -21.93 18.82
CA LEU A 14 2.07 -23.20 18.48
C LEU A 14 0.61 -23.02 18.03
N ARG A 15 -0.16 -22.18 18.74
CA ARG A 15 -1.56 -21.87 18.38
C ARG A 15 -1.66 -21.19 17.02
N LEU A 16 -0.79 -20.22 16.75
CA LEU A 16 -0.73 -19.53 15.47
C LEU A 16 -0.29 -20.46 14.33
N LYS A 17 0.69 -21.33 14.58
CA LYS A 17 1.10 -22.36 13.62
C LYS A 17 -0.06 -23.31 13.29
N ASN A 18 -0.81 -23.78 14.30
CA ASN A 18 -1.96 -24.65 14.11
C ASN A 18 -3.11 -23.95 13.35
N ALA A 19 -3.24 -22.63 13.50
CA ALA A 19 -4.17 -21.81 12.72
C ALA A 19 -3.69 -21.55 11.27
N GLY A 20 -2.48 -21.99 10.91
CA GLY A 20 -1.90 -21.79 9.59
C GLY A 20 -1.37 -20.37 9.33
N VAL A 21 -1.06 -19.61 10.38
CA VAL A 21 -0.38 -18.31 10.26
C VAL A 21 1.00 -18.51 9.64
N PRO A 22 1.41 -17.74 8.61
CA PRO A 22 2.69 -17.94 7.91
C PRO A 22 3.93 -17.70 8.77
N SER A 23 3.88 -16.71 9.66
CA SER A 23 5.01 -16.22 10.46
C SER A 23 4.73 -16.30 11.97
N PRO A 24 4.38 -17.48 12.52
CA PRO A 24 3.78 -17.60 13.86
C PRO A 24 4.68 -17.05 14.96
N ARG A 25 6.01 -17.21 14.85
CA ARG A 25 6.98 -16.67 15.82
C ARG A 25 6.98 -15.15 15.84
N PHE A 26 7.05 -14.54 14.66
CA PHE A 26 7.08 -13.09 14.51
C PHE A 26 5.78 -12.48 15.03
N ASP A 27 4.64 -13.06 14.66
CA ASP A 27 3.32 -12.63 15.11
C ASP A 27 3.20 -12.76 16.63
N ALA A 28 3.63 -13.88 17.23
CA ALA A 28 3.62 -14.06 18.68
C ALA A 28 4.42 -12.98 19.42
N GLU A 29 5.65 -12.70 18.96
CA GLU A 29 6.48 -11.64 19.54
C GLU A 29 5.85 -10.25 19.37
N SER A 30 5.21 -10.00 18.23
CA SER A 30 4.56 -8.72 17.94
C SER A 30 3.33 -8.48 18.83
N LEU A 31 2.51 -9.52 19.03
CA LEU A 31 1.35 -9.45 19.92
C LEU A 31 1.76 -9.25 21.38
N VAL A 32 2.81 -9.95 21.85
CA VAL A 32 3.36 -9.75 23.19
C VAL A 32 3.88 -8.32 23.34
N ALA A 33 4.71 -7.85 22.40
CA ALA A 33 5.25 -6.51 22.42
C ALA A 33 4.15 -5.44 22.51
N PHE A 34 3.12 -5.57 21.69
CA PHE A 34 1.97 -4.68 21.66
C PHE A 34 1.19 -4.69 22.97
N SER A 35 0.88 -5.88 23.53
CA SER A 35 0.16 -6.01 24.80
C SER A 35 0.89 -5.37 26.00
N LEU A 36 2.23 -5.28 25.92
CA LEU A 36 3.08 -4.73 26.96
C LEU A 36 3.49 -3.26 26.71
N GLY A 37 3.11 -2.69 25.56
CA GLY A 37 3.52 -1.34 25.16
C GLY A 37 5.04 -1.18 25.01
N ILE A 38 5.72 -2.22 24.50
CA ILE A 38 7.18 -2.21 24.29
C ILE A 38 7.53 -2.51 22.83
N GLU A 39 8.76 -2.19 22.45
CA GLU A 39 9.30 -2.65 21.16
C GLU A 39 9.48 -4.17 21.12
N ARG A 40 9.24 -4.77 19.95
CA ARG A 40 9.43 -6.22 19.72
C ARG A 40 10.83 -6.70 20.09
N SER A 41 11.85 -5.88 19.83
CA SER A 41 13.26 -6.15 20.18
C SER A 41 13.48 -6.40 21.68
N ARG A 42 12.61 -5.84 22.53
CA ARG A 42 12.71 -5.90 23.99
C ARG A 42 11.96 -7.08 24.61
N VAL A 43 11.17 -7.82 23.82
CA VAL A 43 10.38 -8.96 24.31
C VAL A 43 11.27 -10.01 24.99
N GLY A 44 12.47 -10.27 24.46
CA GLY A 44 13.43 -11.22 25.05
C GLY A 44 13.98 -10.81 26.43
N LEU A 45 13.80 -9.55 26.83
CA LEU A 45 14.23 -9.03 28.14
C LEU A 45 13.14 -9.16 29.22
N VAL A 46 11.89 -9.38 28.80
CA VAL A 46 10.75 -9.54 29.71
C VAL A 46 10.75 -10.96 30.28
N LYS A 47 10.96 -11.11 31.59
CA LYS A 47 11.01 -12.44 32.23
C LYS A 47 9.62 -13.03 32.44
N GLU A 48 8.68 -12.20 32.86
CA GLU A 48 7.36 -12.62 33.27
C GLU A 48 6.28 -11.64 32.79
N ILE A 49 5.09 -12.17 32.56
CA ILE A 49 3.86 -11.45 32.21
C ILE A 49 2.86 -11.70 33.33
N ASP A 50 2.24 -10.66 33.86
CA ASP A 50 1.21 -10.80 34.90
C ASP A 50 -0.14 -11.28 34.33
N ASP A 51 -1.11 -11.58 35.21
CA ASP A 51 -2.41 -12.12 34.80
C ASP A 51 -3.26 -11.12 33.99
N GLU A 52 -3.06 -9.81 34.20
CA GLU A 52 -3.81 -8.78 33.47
C GLU A 52 -3.26 -8.60 32.06
N GLN A 53 -1.95 -8.45 31.95
CA GLN A 53 -1.23 -8.41 30.67
C GLN A 53 -1.51 -9.67 29.85
N TYR A 54 -1.49 -10.84 30.49
CA TYR A 54 -1.80 -12.10 29.81
C TYR A 54 -3.25 -12.15 29.31
N ARG A 55 -4.22 -11.62 30.08
CA ARG A 55 -5.63 -11.56 29.64
C ARG A 55 -5.83 -10.64 28.43
N GLU A 56 -5.16 -9.49 28.39
CA GLU A 56 -5.23 -8.61 27.22
C GLU A 56 -4.54 -9.23 26.00
N LEU A 57 -3.37 -9.85 26.20
CA LEU A 57 -2.66 -10.59 25.16
C LEU A 57 -3.52 -11.71 24.54
N GLU A 58 -4.22 -12.49 25.37
CA GLU A 58 -5.08 -13.58 24.88
C GLU A 58 -6.16 -13.09 23.93
N LYS A 59 -6.77 -11.92 24.17
CA LYS A 59 -7.76 -11.34 23.25
C LYS A 59 -7.16 -11.06 21.86
N LEU A 60 -5.90 -10.64 21.81
CA LEU A 60 -5.20 -10.36 20.56
C LEU A 60 -4.82 -11.68 19.85
N VAL A 61 -4.37 -12.68 20.60
CA VAL A 61 -4.05 -14.01 20.09
C VAL A 61 -5.30 -14.67 19.50
N GLU A 62 -6.45 -14.57 20.16
CA GLU A 62 -7.72 -15.10 19.63
C GLU A 62 -8.10 -14.48 18.28
N LYS A 63 -7.93 -13.16 18.13
CA LYS A 63 -8.13 -12.48 16.84
C LYS A 63 -7.19 -13.05 15.78
N ARG A 64 -5.90 -13.21 16.10
CA ARG A 64 -4.90 -13.71 15.14
C ARG A 64 -5.11 -15.17 14.77
N VAL A 65 -5.52 -16.02 15.72
CA VAL A 65 -5.91 -17.42 15.47
C VAL A 65 -7.08 -17.50 14.49
N ARG A 66 -8.00 -16.53 14.52
CA ARG A 66 -9.10 -16.40 13.55
C ARG A 66 -8.67 -15.80 12.21
N ARG A 67 -7.36 -15.65 11.97
CA ARG A 67 -6.78 -15.11 10.73
C ARG A 67 -7.06 -13.63 10.47
N ILE A 68 -7.48 -12.87 11.49
CA ILE A 68 -7.47 -11.40 11.38
C ILE A 68 -6.03 -10.96 11.13
N PRO A 69 -5.77 -10.09 10.12
CA PRO A 69 -4.42 -9.63 9.80
C PRO A 69 -3.73 -9.04 11.03
N LEU A 70 -2.44 -9.35 11.20
CA LEU A 70 -1.67 -8.84 12.34
C LEU A 70 -1.73 -7.31 12.39
N GLN A 71 -1.59 -6.65 11.24
CA GLN A 71 -1.64 -5.20 11.11
C GLN A 71 -2.97 -4.61 11.56
N HIS A 72 -4.11 -5.28 11.30
CA HIS A 72 -5.40 -4.83 11.81
C HIS A 72 -5.51 -4.96 13.33
N ILE A 73 -4.80 -5.93 13.92
CA ILE A 73 -4.75 -6.12 15.37
C ILE A 73 -3.86 -5.06 16.02
N LEU A 74 -2.71 -4.77 15.41
CA LEU A 74 -1.76 -3.76 15.88
C LEU A 74 -2.22 -2.32 15.58
N GLY A 75 -3.08 -2.15 14.58
CA GLY A 75 -3.56 -0.84 14.10
C GLY A 75 -2.57 -0.10 13.21
N GLU A 76 -1.43 -0.71 12.88
CA GLU A 76 -0.35 -0.06 12.13
C GLU A 76 0.37 -0.99 11.15
N GLN A 77 0.96 -0.40 10.12
CA GLN A 77 1.83 -1.05 9.16
C GLN A 77 3.01 -0.14 8.83
N GLY A 78 4.23 -0.68 8.95
CA GLY A 78 5.43 -0.02 8.45
C GLY A 78 5.43 0.01 6.93
N PHE A 79 5.73 1.16 6.35
CA PHE A 79 5.86 1.33 4.90
C PHE A 79 6.93 2.38 4.59
N ARG A 80 8.04 1.94 3.99
CA ARG A 80 9.25 2.75 3.80
C ARG A 80 9.70 3.41 5.11
N ARG A 81 9.68 4.75 5.19
CA ARG A 81 10.09 5.54 6.36
C ARG A 81 8.90 5.90 7.27
N LEU A 82 7.72 5.36 6.98
CA LEU A 82 6.47 5.70 7.63
C LEU A 82 5.96 4.53 8.46
N VAL A 83 5.19 4.87 9.49
CA VAL A 83 4.27 3.95 10.14
C VAL A 83 2.88 4.50 9.87
N LEU A 84 2.03 3.69 9.25
CA LEU A 84 0.71 4.09 8.78
C LEU A 84 -0.34 3.38 9.64
N GLU A 85 -1.33 4.13 10.11
CA GLU A 85 -2.54 3.57 10.70
C GLU A 85 -3.30 2.78 9.63
N VAL A 86 -3.65 1.54 9.97
CA VAL A 86 -4.42 0.63 9.10
C VAL A 86 -5.37 -0.21 9.95
N GLY A 87 -6.38 -0.78 9.31
CA GLY A 87 -7.38 -1.61 9.97
C GLY A 87 -8.47 -2.06 9.01
N PRO A 88 -9.60 -2.58 9.53
CA PRO A 88 -10.73 -2.94 8.70
C PRO A 88 -11.17 -1.78 7.80
N GLY A 89 -11.43 -2.07 6.52
CA GLY A 89 -11.88 -1.08 5.53
C GLY A 89 -10.78 -0.46 4.66
N VAL A 90 -9.50 -0.73 4.93
CA VAL A 90 -8.37 -0.27 4.11
C VAL A 90 -7.43 -1.42 3.74
N PHE A 91 -6.84 -1.32 2.55
CA PHE A 91 -5.82 -2.27 2.09
C PHE A 91 -4.53 -2.10 2.90
N ILE A 92 -3.93 -3.21 3.34
CA ILE A 92 -2.66 -3.19 4.07
C ILE A 92 -1.52 -3.00 3.06
N PRO A 93 -0.72 -1.92 3.18
CA PRO A 93 0.41 -1.67 2.27
C PRO A 93 1.38 -2.85 2.20
N ARG A 94 1.76 -3.24 0.98
CA ARG A 94 2.64 -4.38 0.71
C ARG A 94 4.09 -3.93 0.50
N PRO A 95 5.09 -4.73 0.91
CA PRO A 95 6.51 -4.43 0.67
C PRO A 95 6.83 -4.22 -0.82
N GLU A 96 6.16 -4.96 -1.70
CA GLU A 96 6.32 -4.86 -3.15
C GLU A 96 6.00 -3.45 -3.68
N THR A 97 4.99 -2.80 -3.10
CA THR A 97 4.58 -1.44 -3.46
C THR A 97 5.68 -0.40 -3.16
N GLU A 98 6.62 -0.70 -2.26
CA GLU A 98 7.76 0.20 -2.02
C GLU A 98 8.66 0.37 -3.25
N LEU A 99 8.67 -0.59 -4.18
CA LEU A 99 9.44 -0.53 -5.42
C LEU A 99 8.82 0.44 -6.45
N VAL A 100 7.49 0.57 -6.45
CA VAL A 100 6.75 1.57 -7.23
C VAL A 100 7.12 2.97 -6.76
N VAL A 101 7.09 3.16 -5.44
CA VAL A 101 7.49 4.41 -4.79
C VAL A 101 8.96 4.74 -5.08
N GLU A 102 9.86 3.76 -4.92
CA GLU A 102 11.29 3.94 -5.19
C GLU A 102 11.55 4.41 -6.62
N SER A 103 10.91 3.77 -7.61
CA SER A 103 11.05 4.13 -9.02
C SER A 103 10.58 5.56 -9.28
N THR A 104 9.48 5.95 -8.64
CA THR A 104 8.92 7.31 -8.77
C THR A 104 9.82 8.36 -8.13
N ILE A 105 10.31 8.10 -6.91
CA ILE A 105 11.23 9.00 -6.19
C ILE A 105 12.52 9.21 -7.00
N ARG A 106 13.11 8.14 -7.56
CA ARG A 106 14.30 8.24 -8.40
C ARG A 106 14.05 9.13 -9.62
N TYR A 107 12.95 8.88 -10.33
CA TYR A 107 12.57 9.70 -11.48
C TYR A 107 12.45 11.19 -11.11
N LEU A 108 11.73 11.52 -10.03
CA LEU A 108 11.51 12.91 -9.60
C LEU A 108 12.81 13.59 -9.17
N LYS A 109 13.70 12.87 -8.47
CA LYS A 109 15.01 13.39 -8.05
C LYS A 109 15.95 13.60 -9.22
N ASP A 110 15.98 12.68 -10.19
CA ASP A 110 16.82 12.79 -11.38
C ASP A 110 16.42 13.97 -12.28
N LYS A 111 15.11 14.30 -12.32
CA LYS A 111 14.63 15.51 -13.01
C LYS A 111 15.03 16.81 -12.32
N ASN A 112 15.31 16.77 -11.01
CA ASN A 112 15.79 17.88 -10.20
C ASN A 112 15.02 19.19 -10.44
N GLN A 113 13.69 19.14 -10.37
CA GLN A 113 12.83 20.29 -10.58
C GLN A 113 12.51 21.00 -9.27
N ASP A 114 12.27 22.31 -9.35
CA ASP A 114 11.95 23.14 -8.17
C ASP A 114 10.66 22.71 -7.46
N LYS A 115 9.69 22.20 -8.22
CA LYS A 115 8.39 21.72 -7.74
C LYS A 115 7.93 20.54 -8.60
N ASN A 116 7.39 19.51 -7.94
CA ASN A 116 6.81 18.34 -8.60
C ASN A 116 5.31 18.21 -8.29
N ILE A 117 4.48 17.89 -9.27
CA ILE A 117 3.06 17.55 -9.12
C ILE A 117 2.91 16.04 -9.31
N VAL A 118 2.42 15.36 -8.27
CA VAL A 118 2.25 13.91 -8.26
C VAL A 118 0.79 13.56 -8.03
N ILE A 119 0.28 12.56 -8.76
CA ILE A 119 -1.06 12.01 -8.53
C ILE A 119 -0.93 10.54 -8.13
N ASP A 120 -1.58 10.16 -7.04
CA ASP A 120 -1.76 8.78 -6.58
C ASP A 120 -3.23 8.39 -6.73
N LEU A 121 -3.54 7.49 -7.67
CA LEU A 121 -4.87 6.98 -7.89
C LEU A 121 -5.07 5.67 -7.12
N CYS A 122 -6.21 5.55 -6.42
CA CYS A 122 -6.50 4.44 -5.50
C CYS A 122 -5.56 4.44 -4.29
N ALA A 123 -5.49 5.59 -3.60
CA ALA A 123 -4.48 5.87 -2.59
C ALA A 123 -4.57 5.00 -1.32
N GLY A 124 -5.73 4.39 -1.03
CA GLY A 124 -5.92 3.55 0.15
C GLY A 124 -5.60 4.29 1.44
N SER A 125 -4.64 3.77 2.22
CA SER A 125 -4.15 4.41 3.45
C SER A 125 -3.21 5.59 3.21
N GLY A 126 -2.91 5.93 1.95
CA GLY A 126 -1.96 6.97 1.55
C GLY A 126 -0.52 6.51 1.46
N ALA A 127 -0.26 5.20 1.43
CA ALA A 127 1.09 4.65 1.51
C ALA A 127 2.03 5.19 0.43
N ILE A 128 1.61 5.12 -0.84
CA ILE A 128 2.39 5.60 -1.98
C ILE A 128 2.56 7.12 -1.91
N SER A 129 1.44 7.85 -1.85
CA SER A 129 1.41 9.31 -1.85
C SER A 129 2.18 9.94 -0.68
N LEU A 130 2.03 9.45 0.55
CA LEU A 130 2.76 9.97 1.71
C LEU A 130 4.26 9.67 1.64
N ALA A 131 4.64 8.47 1.19
CA ALA A 131 6.05 8.14 1.05
C ALA A 131 6.74 9.03 0.01
N ILE A 132 6.09 9.28 -1.13
CA ILE A 132 6.60 10.23 -2.14
C ILE A 132 6.68 11.65 -1.55
N ALA A 133 5.61 12.13 -0.90
CA ALA A 133 5.52 13.48 -0.37
C ALA A 133 6.55 13.77 0.74
N THR A 134 6.95 12.75 1.50
CA THR A 134 7.92 12.90 2.59
C THR A 134 9.38 12.69 2.15
N GLU A 135 9.62 12.02 1.03
CA GLU A 135 10.97 11.70 0.53
C GLU A 135 11.45 12.56 -0.65
N VAL A 136 10.53 13.30 -1.28
CA VAL A 136 10.81 14.26 -2.37
C VAL A 136 10.39 15.66 -1.93
N SER A 137 11.35 16.58 -1.91
CA SER A 137 11.11 17.96 -1.52
C SER A 137 10.23 18.71 -2.53
N ASN A 138 9.44 19.67 -2.04
CA ASN A 138 8.61 20.56 -2.85
C ASN A 138 7.59 19.82 -3.75
N CYS A 139 7.00 18.74 -3.26
CA CYS A 139 5.93 18.03 -3.97
C CYS A 139 4.56 18.63 -3.68
N GLU A 140 3.70 18.66 -4.68
CA GLU A 140 2.25 18.81 -4.55
C GLU A 140 1.61 17.48 -4.95
N VAL A 141 1.08 16.77 -3.96
CA VAL A 141 0.55 15.42 -4.12
C VAL A 141 -0.97 15.43 -4.04
N TYR A 142 -1.62 14.82 -5.04
CA TYR A 142 -3.05 14.57 -5.05
C TYR A 142 -3.29 13.07 -4.86
N ALA A 143 -3.96 12.70 -3.76
CA ALA A 143 -4.30 11.32 -3.45
C ALA A 143 -5.81 11.10 -3.62
N VAL A 144 -6.20 10.23 -4.55
CA VAL A 144 -7.61 9.93 -4.83
C VAL A 144 -7.98 8.59 -4.22
N GLU A 145 -8.99 8.58 -3.36
CA GLU A 145 -9.49 7.35 -2.73
C GLU A 145 -11.03 7.35 -2.71
N LYS A 146 -11.63 6.24 -3.13
CA LYS A 146 -13.09 6.09 -3.30
C LYS A 146 -13.77 5.64 -2.03
N SER A 147 -13.16 4.71 -1.29
CA SER A 147 -13.70 4.15 -0.06
C SER A 147 -13.73 5.21 1.02
N LYS A 148 -14.89 5.41 1.65
CA LYS A 148 -15.00 6.31 2.80
C LYS A 148 -14.14 5.81 3.96
N ASP A 149 -14.16 4.51 4.22
CA ASP A 149 -13.38 3.89 5.29
C ASP A 149 -11.88 4.07 5.04
N ALA A 150 -11.39 3.78 3.83
CA ALA A 150 -9.98 3.98 3.49
C ALA A 150 -9.58 5.47 3.52
N PHE A 151 -10.48 6.36 3.10
CA PHE A 151 -10.25 7.80 3.14
C PHE A 151 -10.09 8.35 4.57
N GLU A 152 -10.75 7.75 5.56
CA GLU A 152 -10.51 8.08 6.98
C GLU A 152 -9.07 7.74 7.39
N TYR A 153 -8.56 6.56 7.02
CA TYR A 153 -7.16 6.19 7.27
C TYR A 153 -6.19 7.12 6.51
N LEU A 154 -6.44 7.41 5.23
CA LEU A 154 -5.68 8.37 4.46
C LEU A 154 -5.56 9.71 5.19
N THR A 155 -6.69 10.26 5.65
CA THR A 155 -6.75 11.55 6.33
C THR A 155 -5.99 11.53 7.65
N LYS A 156 -6.17 10.48 8.46
CA LYS A 156 -5.43 10.31 9.72
C LYS A 156 -3.93 10.20 9.48
N ASN A 157 -3.51 9.42 8.48
CA ASN A 157 -2.10 9.25 8.14
C ASN A 157 -1.46 10.54 7.62
N ILE A 158 -2.21 11.38 6.91
CA ILE A 158 -1.75 12.72 6.53
C ILE A 158 -1.50 13.58 7.78
N GLU A 159 -2.45 13.63 8.72
CA GLU A 159 -2.26 14.43 9.95
C GLU A 159 -1.11 13.90 10.81
N ASN A 160 -1.00 12.58 10.97
CA ASN A 160 0.09 11.92 11.70
C ASN A 160 1.47 12.21 11.09
N ASN A 161 1.54 12.52 9.78
CA ASN A 161 2.78 12.81 9.06
C ASN A 161 2.99 14.29 8.73
N LYS A 162 2.18 15.19 9.28
CA LYS A 162 2.21 16.63 8.98
C LYS A 162 3.56 17.30 9.22
N GLU A 163 4.29 16.89 10.26
CA GLU A 163 5.64 17.38 10.51
C GLU A 163 6.61 16.97 9.39
N ASN A 164 6.53 15.72 8.93
CA ASN A 164 7.38 15.21 7.85
C ASN A 164 7.04 15.89 6.52
N LEU A 165 5.75 16.09 6.23
CA LEU A 165 5.27 16.83 5.06
C LEU A 165 5.76 18.30 5.09
N THR A 166 5.71 18.94 6.27
CA THR A 166 6.21 20.32 6.45
C THR A 166 7.72 20.39 6.23
N LYS A 167 8.50 19.45 6.79
CA LYS A 167 9.95 19.36 6.58
C LYS A 167 10.32 19.18 5.11
N ALA A 168 9.50 18.44 4.36
CA ALA A 168 9.67 18.25 2.92
C ALA A 168 9.14 19.41 2.07
N ASN A 169 8.50 20.43 2.68
CA ASN A 169 7.75 21.47 1.99
C ASN A 169 6.73 20.91 0.99
N ALA A 170 6.08 19.80 1.37
CA ALA A 170 5.10 19.13 0.54
C ALA A 170 3.68 19.66 0.81
N LYS A 171 2.91 19.85 -0.26
CA LYS A 171 1.48 20.09 -0.23
C LYS A 171 0.76 18.78 -0.52
N PHE A 172 -0.32 18.53 0.20
CA PHE A 172 -1.07 17.29 0.09
C PHE A 172 -2.55 17.60 -0.06
N VAL A 173 -3.19 17.01 -1.07
CA VAL A 173 -4.62 17.13 -1.37
C VAL A 173 -5.23 15.74 -1.41
N ALA A 174 -6.07 15.42 -0.43
CA ALA A 174 -6.83 14.18 -0.42
C ALA A 174 -8.21 14.39 -1.04
N ILE A 175 -8.58 13.54 -2.01
CA ILE A 175 -9.83 13.62 -2.77
C ILE A 175 -10.64 12.34 -2.55
N ASN A 176 -11.80 12.46 -1.88
CA ASN A 176 -12.72 11.33 -1.73
C ASN A 176 -13.58 11.21 -3.00
N SER A 177 -13.13 10.42 -3.97
CA SER A 177 -13.80 10.28 -5.26
C SER A 177 -13.46 8.97 -5.96
N SER A 178 -14.33 8.55 -6.87
CA SER A 178 -14.10 7.43 -7.77
C SER A 178 -13.37 7.91 -9.02
N ILE A 179 -12.30 7.24 -9.42
CA ILE A 179 -11.60 7.53 -10.70
C ILE A 179 -12.47 7.23 -11.94
N GLN A 180 -13.61 6.55 -11.75
CA GLN A 180 -14.60 6.29 -12.78
C GLN A 180 -15.56 7.48 -12.99
N GLU A 181 -15.45 8.52 -12.15
CA GLU A 181 -16.25 9.74 -12.19
C GLU A 181 -15.35 10.95 -12.50
N PRO A 182 -15.90 12.06 -13.04
CA PRO A 182 -15.13 13.28 -13.24
C PRO A 182 -14.59 13.85 -11.92
N ILE A 183 -13.30 14.19 -11.89
CA ILE A 183 -12.64 14.84 -10.75
C ILE A 183 -12.34 16.30 -11.11
N SER A 184 -13.03 17.24 -10.46
CA SER A 184 -12.97 18.68 -10.78
C SER A 184 -11.55 19.26 -10.72
N ASP A 185 -10.79 18.84 -9.73
CA ASP A 185 -9.44 19.31 -9.42
C ASP A 185 -8.46 19.04 -10.58
N PHE A 186 -8.75 18.01 -11.39
CA PHE A 186 -7.85 17.58 -12.47
C PHE A 186 -7.92 18.46 -13.71
N SER A 187 -8.99 19.24 -13.88
CA SER A 187 -9.12 20.17 -15.01
C SER A 187 -7.96 21.17 -15.10
N ALA A 188 -7.46 21.65 -13.96
CA ALA A 188 -6.32 22.57 -13.89
C ALA A 188 -4.95 21.88 -14.06
N LEU A 189 -4.91 20.54 -14.00
CA LEU A 189 -3.69 19.72 -13.99
C LEU A 189 -3.38 19.06 -15.34
N VAL A 190 -4.29 19.14 -16.32
CA VAL A 190 -4.10 18.60 -17.68
C VAL A 190 -2.75 19.03 -18.26
N GLY A 191 -1.94 18.05 -18.66
CA GLY A 191 -0.60 18.25 -19.22
C GLY A 191 0.44 18.86 -18.28
N LYS A 192 0.24 18.84 -16.95
CA LYS A 192 1.14 19.46 -15.96
C LYS A 192 1.73 18.49 -14.94
N VAL A 193 1.20 17.27 -14.86
CA VAL A 193 1.60 16.31 -13.82
C VAL A 193 2.96 15.70 -14.15
N ASP A 194 3.83 15.61 -13.15
CA ASP A 194 5.18 15.07 -13.26
C ASP A 194 5.22 13.56 -13.15
N ALA A 195 4.45 13.01 -12.23
CA ALA A 195 4.31 11.58 -12.03
C ALA A 195 2.86 11.20 -11.68
N LEU A 196 2.35 10.14 -12.30
CA LEU A 196 1.09 9.50 -11.93
C LEU A 196 1.38 8.06 -11.51
N VAL A 197 1.00 7.72 -10.29
CA VAL A 197 1.21 6.42 -9.69
C VAL A 197 -0.12 5.81 -9.28
N SER A 198 -0.21 4.48 -9.33
CA SER A 198 -1.39 3.79 -8.86
C SER A 198 -1.06 2.35 -8.47
N ASN A 199 -1.65 1.90 -7.37
CA ASN A 199 -1.85 0.48 -7.08
C ASN A 199 -3.36 0.19 -7.16
N PRO A 200 -3.91 0.02 -8.37
CA PRO A 200 -5.34 -0.20 -8.52
C PRO A 200 -5.70 -1.64 -8.13
N PRO A 201 -6.95 -1.90 -7.72
CA PRO A 201 -7.47 -3.26 -7.60
C PRO A 201 -7.26 -4.04 -8.91
N TYR A 202 -6.54 -5.15 -8.82
CA TYR A 202 -6.07 -5.90 -10.00
C TYR A 202 -6.42 -7.38 -10.00
N ILE A 203 -7.11 -7.89 -8.98
CA ILE A 203 -7.54 -9.29 -8.92
C ILE A 203 -8.76 -9.50 -9.83
N PRO A 204 -8.75 -10.49 -10.74
CA PRO A 204 -9.95 -10.85 -11.50
C PRO A 204 -11.11 -11.30 -10.59
N ASN A 205 -12.34 -10.89 -10.89
CA ASN A 205 -13.53 -11.18 -10.06
C ASN A 205 -13.79 -12.67 -9.76
N LYS A 206 -13.26 -13.57 -10.60
CA LYS A 206 -13.42 -15.04 -10.43
C LYS A 206 -12.30 -15.68 -9.61
N MET A 207 -11.26 -14.93 -9.28
CA MET A 207 -10.11 -15.43 -8.53
C MET A 207 -10.39 -15.28 -7.04
N ILE A 208 -10.22 -16.34 -6.27
CA ILE A 208 -10.33 -16.29 -4.81
C ILE A 208 -8.92 -16.09 -4.24
N PRO A 209 -8.66 -15.02 -3.46
CA PRO A 209 -7.38 -14.85 -2.79
C PRO A 209 -7.03 -16.09 -1.96
N ARG A 210 -5.78 -16.53 -2.06
CA ARG A 210 -5.31 -17.76 -1.38
C ARG A 210 -5.15 -17.57 0.13
N GLU A 211 -4.86 -16.36 0.54
CA GLU A 211 -4.62 -15.99 1.93
C GLU A 211 -5.94 -15.66 2.62
N PRO A 212 -6.31 -16.37 3.71
CA PRO A 212 -7.50 -16.07 4.51
C PRO A 212 -7.55 -14.61 4.98
N GLU A 213 -6.40 -14.05 5.37
CA GLU A 213 -6.25 -12.64 5.74
C GLU A 213 -6.78 -11.71 4.65
N VAL A 214 -6.39 -11.94 3.40
CA VAL A 214 -6.80 -11.12 2.26
C VAL A 214 -8.25 -11.41 1.88
N LYS A 215 -8.61 -12.69 1.80
CA LYS A 215 -9.93 -13.14 1.38
C LYS A 215 -11.05 -12.69 2.32
N ASP A 216 -10.83 -12.82 3.63
CA ASP A 216 -11.89 -12.71 4.63
C ASP A 216 -11.88 -11.35 5.37
N HIS A 217 -10.80 -10.57 5.25
CA HIS A 217 -10.62 -9.35 6.05
C HIS A 217 -10.18 -8.10 5.28
N GLU A 218 -9.75 -8.20 4.02
CA GLU A 218 -9.48 -7.03 3.19
C GLU A 218 -10.72 -6.65 2.36
N PRO A 219 -10.96 -5.35 2.11
CA PRO A 219 -12.17 -4.92 1.42
C PRO A 219 -12.16 -5.36 -0.04
N GLU A 220 -13.22 -6.04 -0.49
CA GLU A 220 -13.35 -6.55 -1.87
C GLU A 220 -13.06 -5.48 -2.93
N MET A 221 -13.48 -4.23 -2.68
CA MET A 221 -13.27 -3.11 -3.59
C MET A 221 -11.79 -2.72 -3.78
N ALA A 222 -10.90 -3.08 -2.85
CA ALA A 222 -9.46 -2.88 -2.99
C ALA A 222 -8.78 -4.04 -3.71
N LEU A 223 -9.48 -5.16 -3.89
CA LEU A 223 -8.93 -6.38 -4.47
C LEU A 223 -9.33 -6.52 -5.94
N PHE A 224 -10.62 -6.36 -6.25
CA PHE A 224 -11.16 -6.80 -7.52
C PHE A 224 -11.19 -5.72 -8.61
N GLY A 225 -10.59 -6.03 -9.77
CA GLY A 225 -10.39 -5.12 -10.91
C GLY A 225 -11.21 -5.43 -12.16
N GLY A 226 -12.25 -6.27 -12.05
CA GLY A 226 -13.11 -6.64 -13.18
C GLY A 226 -12.85 -8.06 -13.71
N THR A 227 -13.22 -8.32 -14.96
CA THR A 227 -13.17 -9.69 -15.54
C THR A 227 -11.74 -10.20 -15.70
N ASP A 228 -10.85 -9.32 -16.17
CA ASP A 228 -9.41 -9.55 -16.37
C ASP A 228 -8.54 -8.85 -15.30
N GLY A 229 -9.17 -8.09 -14.39
CA GLY A 229 -8.48 -7.28 -13.39
C GLY A 229 -7.92 -5.96 -13.91
N LEU A 230 -8.24 -5.55 -15.15
CA LEU A 230 -7.61 -4.41 -15.84
C LEU A 230 -8.56 -3.24 -16.09
N ASP A 231 -9.82 -3.29 -15.66
CA ASP A 231 -10.80 -2.24 -15.95
C ASP A 231 -10.36 -0.89 -15.37
N LEU A 232 -9.88 -0.88 -14.12
CA LEU A 232 -9.34 0.33 -13.49
C LEU A 232 -7.98 0.73 -14.08
N VAL A 233 -7.14 -0.24 -14.47
CA VAL A 233 -5.85 0.03 -15.13
C VAL A 233 -6.05 0.83 -16.42
N LYS A 234 -7.04 0.46 -17.25
CA LYS A 234 -7.35 1.17 -18.50
C LYS A 234 -7.76 2.63 -18.22
N ILE A 235 -8.51 2.88 -17.15
CA ILE A 235 -8.88 4.24 -16.71
C ILE A 235 -7.65 5.01 -16.23
N VAL A 236 -6.79 4.39 -15.41
CA VAL A 236 -5.53 4.99 -14.95
C VAL A 236 -4.66 5.43 -16.13
N ILE A 237 -4.48 4.57 -17.14
CA ILE A 237 -3.71 4.89 -18.35
C ILE A 237 -4.33 6.06 -19.13
N LYS A 238 -5.66 6.09 -19.24
CA LYS A 238 -6.39 7.19 -19.89
C LYS A 238 -6.16 8.52 -19.16
N MET A 239 -6.32 8.53 -17.83
CA MET A 239 -6.08 9.71 -17.01
C MET A 239 -4.62 10.16 -17.08
N ALA A 240 -3.67 9.24 -17.04
CA ALA A 240 -2.25 9.54 -17.20
C ALA A 240 -1.95 10.15 -18.58
N THR A 241 -2.63 9.69 -19.63
CA THR A 241 -2.51 10.25 -20.97
C THR A 241 -2.91 11.73 -21.02
N ASP A 242 -3.95 12.12 -20.28
CA ASP A 242 -4.50 13.47 -20.27
C ASP A 242 -3.74 14.40 -19.28
N LEU A 243 -3.31 13.87 -18.13
CA LEU A 243 -2.78 14.67 -17.02
C LEU A 243 -1.26 14.84 -17.06
N LEU A 244 -0.52 13.84 -17.53
CA LEU A 244 0.94 13.91 -17.55
C LEU A 244 1.42 14.92 -18.59
N LYS A 245 2.43 15.70 -18.20
CA LYS A 245 3.18 16.54 -19.13
C LYS A 245 4.07 15.68 -20.05
N PRO A 246 4.49 16.17 -21.22
CA PRO A 246 5.51 15.51 -22.03
C PRO A 246 6.78 15.21 -21.20
N GLY A 247 7.24 13.97 -21.25
CA GLY A 247 8.34 13.46 -20.44
C GLY A 247 7.97 13.07 -19.00
N GLY A 248 6.71 13.19 -18.59
CA GLY A 248 6.17 12.78 -17.29
C GLY A 248 6.16 11.26 -17.09
N PHE A 249 6.14 10.82 -15.83
CA PHE A 249 6.30 9.41 -15.45
C PHE A 249 4.97 8.76 -15.08
N ILE A 250 4.78 7.50 -15.48
CA ILE A 250 3.71 6.66 -14.96
C ILE A 250 4.30 5.41 -14.30
N ALA A 251 3.72 4.99 -13.18
CA ALA A 251 3.95 3.66 -12.61
C ALA A 251 2.64 3.04 -12.11
N ILE A 252 2.36 1.81 -12.56
CA ILE A 252 1.15 1.07 -12.19
C ILE A 252 1.57 -0.28 -11.62
N GLU A 253 1.19 -0.56 -10.37
CA GLU A 253 1.31 -1.90 -9.80
C GLU A 253 0.27 -2.85 -10.40
N HIS A 254 0.63 -4.12 -10.58
CA HIS A 254 -0.26 -5.16 -11.09
C HIS A 254 0.14 -6.54 -10.57
N ALA A 255 -0.72 -7.53 -10.78
CA ALA A 255 -0.38 -8.92 -10.51
C ALA A 255 0.74 -9.42 -11.44
N ASP A 256 1.46 -10.45 -11.01
CA ASP A 256 2.49 -11.12 -11.81
C ASP A 256 1.93 -11.66 -13.14
N VAL A 257 0.70 -12.17 -13.11
CA VAL A 257 -0.07 -12.62 -14.29
C VAL A 257 -0.62 -11.47 -15.15
N GLN A 258 -0.26 -10.22 -14.90
CA GLN A 258 -0.66 -9.06 -15.72
C GLN A 258 0.54 -8.31 -16.29
N GLY A 259 1.75 -8.83 -16.06
CA GLY A 259 2.97 -8.34 -16.69
C GLY A 259 3.13 -8.82 -18.14
N SER A 260 4.35 -8.70 -18.65
CA SER A 260 4.75 -8.98 -20.04
C SER A 260 4.66 -10.46 -20.43
N SER A 261 4.46 -11.34 -19.45
CA SER A 261 4.27 -12.78 -19.68
C SER A 261 2.89 -13.13 -20.24
N VAL A 262 1.98 -12.17 -20.35
CA VAL A 262 0.63 -12.40 -20.87
C VAL A 262 0.47 -11.83 -22.26
N ASP A 263 0.03 -12.71 -23.18
CA ASP A 263 -0.27 -12.44 -24.58
C ASP A 263 -1.10 -11.16 -24.76
N GLU A 264 -0.45 -10.08 -25.21
CA GLU A 264 -1.05 -8.84 -25.75
C GLU A 264 -2.19 -8.21 -24.92
N THR A 265 -2.24 -8.42 -23.60
CA THR A 265 -3.36 -7.93 -22.77
C THR A 265 -2.94 -7.39 -21.40
N GLY A 266 -1.67 -7.49 -21.02
CA GLY A 266 -1.16 -6.97 -19.74
C GLY A 266 -1.04 -5.44 -19.67
N VAL A 267 -0.64 -4.92 -18.50
CA VAL A 267 -0.41 -3.47 -18.29
C VAL A 267 0.60 -2.87 -19.27
N PRO A 268 1.76 -3.52 -19.57
CA PRO A 268 2.69 -3.02 -20.59
C PRO A 268 2.06 -2.89 -21.97
N PHE A 269 1.21 -3.84 -22.36
CA PHE A 269 0.53 -3.81 -23.65
C PHE A 269 -0.39 -2.59 -23.76
N HIS A 270 -1.25 -2.37 -22.76
CA HIS A 270 -2.17 -1.24 -22.79
C HIS A 270 -1.46 0.13 -22.75
N LEU A 271 -0.32 0.23 -22.06
CA LEU A 271 0.52 1.43 -22.11
C LEU A 271 1.06 1.68 -23.52
N LEU A 272 1.57 0.65 -24.20
CA LEU A 272 2.07 0.76 -25.58
C LEU A 272 0.94 1.03 -26.58
N GLU A 273 -0.20 0.36 -26.44
CA GLU A 273 -1.38 0.49 -27.31
C GLU A 273 -1.95 1.91 -27.28
N SER A 274 -1.88 2.59 -26.14
CA SER A 274 -2.30 3.99 -26.01
C SER A 274 -1.53 4.96 -26.93
N LYS A 275 -0.33 4.55 -27.39
CA LYS A 275 0.63 5.39 -28.14
C LYS A 275 1.00 6.70 -27.45
N ALA A 276 0.67 6.85 -26.18
CA ALA A 276 0.96 8.03 -25.37
C ALA A 276 2.27 7.88 -24.58
N PHE A 277 2.80 6.66 -24.46
CA PHE A 277 3.94 6.36 -23.62
C PHE A 277 5.08 5.71 -24.41
N SER A 278 6.30 6.05 -23.99
CA SER A 278 7.57 5.48 -24.45
C SER A 278 8.33 4.91 -23.26
N LYS A 279 9.43 4.18 -23.52
CA LYS A 279 10.25 3.54 -22.47
C LYS A 279 9.40 2.72 -21.50
N VAL A 280 8.42 1.99 -22.04
CA VAL A 280 7.57 1.11 -21.24
C VAL A 280 8.41 -0.06 -20.77
N GLU A 281 8.51 -0.24 -19.46
CA GLU A 281 9.29 -1.30 -18.83
C GLU A 281 8.43 -1.99 -17.78
N ASP A 282 8.30 -3.30 -17.90
CA ASP A 282 7.71 -4.15 -16.87
C ASP A 282 8.80 -4.60 -15.90
N ARG A 283 8.67 -4.17 -14.65
CA ARG A 283 9.67 -4.33 -13.62
C ARG A 283 9.25 -5.40 -12.61
N ARG A 284 10.26 -6.08 -12.11
CA ARG A 284 10.12 -7.24 -11.23
C ARG A 284 10.24 -6.83 -9.76
N ASP A 285 9.57 -7.58 -8.90
CA ASP A 285 9.77 -7.53 -7.45
C ASP A 285 11.06 -8.24 -7.02
N LEU A 286 11.32 -8.26 -5.71
CA LEU A 286 12.51 -8.91 -5.13
C LEU A 286 12.47 -10.45 -5.26
N ASN A 287 11.32 -11.03 -5.58
CA ASN A 287 11.17 -12.46 -5.89
C ASN A 287 11.37 -12.75 -7.39
N GLY A 288 11.66 -11.71 -8.19
CA GLY A 288 11.86 -11.83 -9.63
C GLY A 288 10.57 -11.99 -10.44
N LEU A 289 9.40 -11.72 -9.85
CA LEU A 289 8.11 -11.77 -10.54
C LEU A 289 7.74 -10.39 -11.08
N PRO A 290 7.08 -10.28 -12.26
CA PRO A 290 6.50 -9.02 -12.71
C PRO A 290 5.61 -8.41 -11.62
N ARG A 291 5.68 -7.10 -11.43
CA ARG A 291 4.96 -6.46 -10.32
C ARG A 291 4.46 -5.07 -10.63
N TYR A 292 5.20 -4.30 -11.42
CA TYR A 292 4.76 -2.96 -11.78
C TYR A 292 5.35 -2.55 -13.12
N THR A 293 4.55 -1.83 -13.89
CA THR A 293 4.95 -1.30 -15.18
C THR A 293 5.17 0.19 -15.08
N VAL A 294 6.25 0.67 -15.68
CA VAL A 294 6.57 2.10 -15.77
C VAL A 294 6.56 2.58 -17.22
N GLY A 295 6.42 3.88 -17.42
CA GLY A 295 6.53 4.50 -18.75
C GLY A 295 6.76 6.00 -18.69
N ILE A 296 7.14 6.59 -19.82
CA ILE A 296 7.36 8.03 -19.99
C ILE A 296 6.40 8.59 -21.03
N LYS A 297 5.59 9.57 -20.63
CA LYS A 297 4.69 10.30 -21.52
C LYS A 297 5.47 10.92 -22.68
N ILE A 298 5.02 10.70 -23.91
CA ILE A 298 5.58 11.30 -25.14
C ILE A 298 5.24 12.79 -25.22
#